data_AF-A0A1M4MNM8-F1
#
_entry.id   AF-A0A1M4MNM8-F1
#
_cell.length_a   1.000
_cell.length_b   1.000
_cell.length_c   1.000
_cell.angle_alpha   90.00
_cell.angle_beta   90.00
_cell.angle_gamma   90.00
#
_symmetry.space_group_name_H-M   'P 1'
#
loop_
_entity.id
_entity.type
_entity.pdbx_description
1 polymer ?
#
loop_
_entity_poly.entity_id
_entity_poly.type
_entity_poly.pdbx_seq_one_letter_code
_entity_poly.pdbx_strand_id
1 'polypeptide(L)'
;MKYLHVILILCLFILPAAAETPRPAESPVEAPVDRLEIDDAVKRASPYYVMLAGTEDERENLLGYIDRSPRSAEEKEALKESLREIWRKYPVVHETEGSVTRIAFDPAAGENPVLTDEENALLADISRAMAEAFATEPTGTQATWYDLSVWLVKTDGQGNEVWNRTYPGGDSADVASVLQADDGGYLIAGNTGFRDALLLRTDADGNEVWRKTYGGPDWDTVRAVVAADDGNYVVAGSTGWTPEKDTRSAWLFKVAPDGREVWSRTFPGDGLFTTVAMTGDGGFILGGNRKTGTDNAWLVRVDRDGREEWSRSIGGNGSGIVDSVIPTPIDGGYLVAVRNPWEADRSGTAAPIRVFKTDPAGEVLWTRTLDGMDGGTSATLLEPPGGGAVGYLVAGGAFRPGSDLPGPCLIKIGGTGNVAWTVTPEIPGILVTSAVAPSPGQYAFTGTVYAGGPHDGWLVILDYTGNVTAAHSFGGDATDDISALAATADGGYILAGTTRSFGENGWTAPARAPGFGTLAATVACGIALLCRGVRRG
;
A
#
# COMPACT_ATOMS: atom_id res chain seq x y z
N MET A 1 1.16 64.38 -14.05
CA MET A 1 2.38 64.39 -13.22
C MET A 1 1.98 64.21 -11.76
N LYS A 2 2.66 63.31 -11.03
CA LYS A 2 3.21 63.42 -9.65
C LYS A 2 2.33 64.06 -8.55
N TYR A 3 1.93 63.31 -7.50
CA TYR A 3 2.58 63.14 -6.16
C TYR A 3 2.41 64.38 -5.22
N LEU A 4 2.43 64.38 -3.86
CA LEU A 4 2.83 63.40 -2.81
C LEU A 4 2.22 63.74 -1.40
N HIS A 5 2.28 62.75 -0.48
CA HIS A 5 2.11 62.64 1.00
C HIS A 5 2.35 63.80 2.03
N VAL A 6 1.95 63.51 3.30
CA VAL A 6 2.68 63.61 4.64
C VAL A 6 1.68 64.09 5.75
N ILE A 7 1.28 63.40 6.85
CA ILE A 7 1.87 62.65 8.01
C ILE A 7 2.42 63.52 9.18
N LEU A 8 1.87 63.38 10.41
CA LEU A 8 2.49 63.29 11.79
C LEU A 8 1.38 63.46 12.92
N ILE A 9 1.19 62.63 13.97
CA ILE A 9 1.94 62.39 15.28
C ILE A 9 1.56 63.42 16.41
N LEU A 10 1.34 63.16 17.74
CA LEU A 10 1.69 62.10 18.74
C LEU A 10 0.76 62.10 20.05
N CYS A 11 0.73 61.01 20.86
CA CYS A 11 0.49 60.90 22.36
C CYS A 11 -0.85 61.29 23.06
N LEU A 12 -1.29 60.80 24.26
CA LEU A 12 -0.97 59.71 25.26
C LEU A 12 -2.18 59.63 26.27
N PHE A 13 -2.57 58.54 26.99
CA PHE A 13 -2.02 58.04 28.27
C PHE A 13 -2.78 56.79 28.87
N ILE A 14 -2.03 55.71 29.23
CA ILE A 14 -2.13 54.73 30.37
C ILE A 14 -3.31 53.71 30.58
N LEU A 15 -2.90 52.51 31.06
CA LEU A 15 -3.62 51.24 31.36
C LEU A 15 -3.93 51.04 32.88
N PRO A 16 -4.47 49.87 33.32
CA PRO A 16 -3.60 48.77 33.77
C PRO A 16 -4.02 47.34 33.32
N ALA A 17 -3.17 46.35 33.65
CA ALA A 17 -3.11 45.03 33.01
C ALA A 17 -3.93 43.89 33.68
N ALA A 18 -4.09 42.79 32.95
CA ALA A 18 -4.41 41.44 33.46
C ALA A 18 -3.25 40.49 33.14
N ALA A 19 -3.02 39.48 33.98
CA ALA A 19 -1.80 38.65 33.95
C ALA A 19 -1.85 37.51 32.92
N GLU A 20 -0.74 37.30 32.21
CA GLU A 20 -0.52 36.12 31.37
C GLU A 20 -0.02 34.94 32.22
N THR A 21 -0.60 33.76 32.00
CA THR A 21 -0.06 32.50 32.52
C THR A 21 1.14 32.05 31.67
N PRO A 22 2.23 31.54 32.27
CA PRO A 22 3.38 31.05 31.51
C PRO A 22 2.98 29.86 30.64
N ARG A 23 3.40 29.85 29.37
CA ARG A 23 3.27 28.67 28.50
C ARG A 23 4.07 27.52 29.12
N PRO A 24 3.58 26.27 29.09
CA PRO A 24 4.43 25.11 29.36
C PRO A 24 5.57 25.10 28.34
N ALA A 25 6.77 24.69 28.77
CA ALA A 25 7.92 24.61 27.88
C ALA A 25 7.64 23.62 26.75
N GLU A 26 7.89 24.06 25.50
CA GLU A 26 7.95 23.17 24.36
C GLU A 26 9.00 22.09 24.64
N SER A 27 8.58 20.82 24.65
CA SER A 27 9.52 19.71 24.74
C SER A 27 10.30 19.64 23.42
N PRO A 28 11.62 19.36 23.43
CA PRO A 28 12.38 19.28 22.20
C PRO A 28 11.84 18.16 21.32
N VAL A 29 11.40 18.50 20.11
CA VAL A 29 11.08 17.51 19.08
C VAL A 29 12.40 17.09 18.43
N GLU A 30 13.01 16.04 18.98
CA GLU A 30 14.10 15.32 18.32
C GLU A 30 13.86 13.81 18.34
N ALA A 31 13.44 13.29 17.20
CA ALA A 31 14.08 12.15 16.58
C ALA A 31 14.14 12.47 15.07
N PRO A 32 15.30 12.88 14.53
CA PRO A 32 15.39 13.10 13.10
C PRO A 32 15.49 11.75 12.38
N VAL A 33 14.93 11.65 11.17
CA VAL A 33 15.11 10.45 10.34
C VAL A 33 16.56 10.41 9.85
N ASP A 34 17.27 9.32 10.15
CA ASP A 34 18.64 9.14 9.68
C ASP A 34 18.70 9.12 8.15
N ARG A 35 19.48 10.04 7.58
CA ARG A 35 19.52 10.32 6.15
C ARG A 35 20.93 10.03 5.62
N LEU A 36 21.03 9.02 4.74
CA LEU A 36 22.28 8.65 4.11
C LEU A 36 22.54 9.51 2.86
N GLU A 37 23.73 10.11 2.75
CA GLU A 37 24.19 10.85 1.58
C GLU A 37 25.50 10.24 1.04
N ILE A 38 25.45 9.61 -0.13
CA ILE A 38 26.65 9.07 -0.80
C ILE A 38 27.18 10.13 -1.77
N ASP A 39 28.49 10.41 -1.75
CA ASP A 39 29.14 11.36 -2.66
C ASP A 39 29.07 10.89 -4.13
N ASP A 40 28.87 11.83 -5.06
CA ASP A 40 28.78 11.51 -6.48
C ASP A 40 30.10 10.96 -7.07
N ALA A 41 31.25 11.20 -6.45
CA ALA A 41 32.51 10.56 -6.79
C ALA A 41 32.44 9.04 -6.59
N VAL A 42 31.88 8.61 -5.44
CA VAL A 42 31.65 7.18 -5.14
C VAL A 42 30.72 6.59 -6.20
N LYS A 43 29.59 7.26 -6.50
CA LYS A 43 28.65 6.84 -7.55
C LYS A 43 29.25 6.77 -8.96
N ARG A 44 30.15 7.69 -9.31
CA ARG A 44 30.81 7.74 -10.63
C ARG A 44 31.95 6.71 -10.78
N ALA A 45 32.53 6.24 -9.69
CA ALA A 45 33.65 5.31 -9.73
C ALA A 45 33.26 3.91 -10.24
N SER A 46 32.01 3.47 -10.03
CA SER A 46 31.49 2.18 -10.48
C SER A 46 29.96 2.16 -10.49
N PRO A 47 29.28 1.46 -11.42
CA PRO A 47 27.86 1.14 -11.25
C PRO A 47 27.57 0.24 -10.03
N TYR A 48 28.60 -0.42 -9.47
CA TYR A 48 28.54 -1.23 -8.25
C TYR A 48 29.03 -0.46 -7.01
N TYR A 49 29.05 0.88 -7.05
CA TYR A 49 29.60 1.75 -5.99
C TYR A 49 29.14 1.43 -4.57
N VAL A 50 27.95 0.88 -4.41
CA VAL A 50 27.40 0.47 -3.12
C VAL A 50 28.17 -0.67 -2.47
N MET A 51 28.82 -1.55 -3.23
CA MET A 51 29.74 -2.55 -2.68
C MET A 51 30.95 -1.90 -2.01
N LEU A 52 31.26 -0.63 -2.30
CA LEU A 52 32.33 0.14 -1.66
C LEU A 52 31.83 0.90 -0.41
N ALA A 53 30.55 1.26 -0.40
CA ALA A 53 29.94 2.25 0.49
C ALA A 53 29.50 1.73 1.88
N GLY A 54 29.84 0.49 2.25
CA GLY A 54 29.47 -0.08 3.55
C GLY A 54 30.42 0.30 4.71
N THR A 55 29.86 0.28 5.92
CA THR A 55 30.57 0.15 7.21
C THR A 55 31.26 -1.22 7.34
N GLU A 56 32.07 -1.44 8.37
CA GLU A 56 32.80 -2.71 8.58
C GLU A 56 31.84 -3.90 8.79
N ASP A 57 30.75 -3.71 9.55
CA ASP A 57 29.70 -4.72 9.74
C ASP A 57 28.91 -5.00 8.44
N GLU A 58 28.61 -3.97 7.64
CA GLU A 58 27.97 -4.15 6.31
C GLU A 58 28.87 -4.93 5.34
N ARG A 59 30.19 -4.69 5.41
CA ARG A 59 31.20 -5.38 4.60
C ARG A 59 31.29 -6.86 4.95
N GLU A 60 31.35 -7.24 6.24
CA GLU A 60 31.32 -8.65 6.62
C GLU A 60 29.99 -9.35 6.25
N ASN A 61 28.86 -8.64 6.32
CA ASN A 61 27.58 -9.16 5.81
C ASN A 61 27.60 -9.44 4.29
N LEU A 62 28.21 -8.57 3.48
CA LEU A 62 28.39 -8.80 2.03
C LEU A 62 29.19 -10.08 1.75
N LEU A 63 30.24 -10.35 2.52
CA LEU A 63 31.05 -11.57 2.39
C LEU A 63 30.23 -12.83 2.71
N GLY A 64 29.34 -12.75 3.70
CA GLY A 64 28.42 -13.83 4.07
C GLY A 64 27.42 -14.23 2.96
N TYR A 65 27.13 -13.36 1.98
CA TYR A 65 26.33 -13.73 0.80
C TYR A 65 27.14 -14.51 -0.24
N ILE A 66 28.44 -14.23 -0.39
CA ILE A 66 29.33 -14.99 -1.29
C ILE A 66 29.44 -16.44 -0.80
N ASP A 67 29.47 -16.65 0.52
CA ASP A 67 29.53 -17.99 1.12
C ASP A 67 28.28 -18.85 0.84
N ARG A 68 27.13 -18.23 0.56
CA ARG A 68 25.88 -18.91 0.18
C ARG A 68 25.78 -19.25 -1.31
N SER A 69 26.72 -18.77 -2.14
CA SER A 69 26.72 -19.08 -3.57
C SER A 69 26.90 -20.59 -3.86
N PRO A 70 26.46 -21.11 -5.01
CA PRO A 70 26.71 -22.50 -5.41
C PRO A 70 28.15 -22.78 -5.86
N ARG A 71 29.03 -21.76 -5.84
CA ARG A 71 30.43 -21.84 -6.28
C ARG A 71 31.28 -22.69 -5.33
N SER A 72 32.44 -23.14 -5.81
CA SER A 72 33.38 -23.90 -4.98
C SER A 72 33.92 -23.05 -3.82
N ALA A 73 34.40 -23.71 -2.76
CA ALA A 73 35.01 -23.02 -1.62
C ALA A 73 36.24 -22.18 -2.04
N GLU A 74 36.99 -22.66 -3.03
CA GLU A 74 38.17 -22.00 -3.59
C GLU A 74 37.79 -20.70 -4.32
N GLU A 75 36.73 -20.72 -5.14
CA GLU A 75 36.18 -19.54 -5.80
C GLU A 75 35.58 -18.54 -4.79
N LYS A 76 34.89 -19.02 -3.76
CA LYS A 76 34.32 -18.18 -2.70
C LYS A 76 35.38 -17.39 -1.95
N GLU A 77 36.44 -18.06 -1.49
CA GLU A 77 37.54 -17.36 -0.79
C GLU A 77 38.29 -16.40 -1.73
N ALA A 78 38.49 -16.77 -3.00
CA ALA A 78 39.10 -15.88 -3.98
C ALA A 78 38.27 -14.59 -4.19
N LEU A 79 36.95 -14.70 -4.33
CA LEU A 79 36.05 -13.55 -4.47
C LEU A 79 36.02 -12.69 -3.20
N LYS A 80 35.95 -13.32 -2.02
CA LYS A 80 35.95 -12.62 -0.72
C LYS A 80 37.26 -11.83 -0.51
N GLU A 81 38.41 -12.42 -0.79
CA GLU A 81 39.68 -11.72 -0.65
C GLU A 81 39.85 -10.61 -1.68
N SER A 82 39.43 -10.84 -2.93
CA SER A 82 39.46 -9.81 -3.97
C SER A 82 38.57 -8.59 -3.63
N LEU A 83 37.41 -8.83 -3.00
CA LEU A 83 36.55 -7.74 -2.49
C LEU A 83 37.20 -6.97 -1.33
N ARG A 84 37.87 -7.68 -0.41
CA ARG A 84 38.65 -7.04 0.67
C ARG A 84 39.83 -6.23 0.11
N GLU A 85 40.50 -6.68 -0.94
CA GLU A 85 41.54 -5.89 -1.61
C GLU A 85 40.99 -4.59 -2.23
N ILE A 86 39.83 -4.63 -2.88
CA ILE A 86 39.13 -3.44 -3.37
C ILE A 86 38.83 -2.47 -2.22
N TRP A 87 38.36 -2.95 -1.07
CA TRP A 87 38.11 -2.11 0.12
C TRP A 87 39.37 -1.49 0.74
N ARG A 88 40.51 -2.20 0.71
CA ARG A 88 41.81 -1.66 1.14
C ARG A 88 42.34 -0.60 0.18
N LYS A 89 42.11 -0.78 -1.12
CA LYS A 89 42.56 0.13 -2.18
C LYS A 89 41.70 1.40 -2.28
N TYR A 90 40.40 1.27 -1.98
CA TYR A 90 39.43 2.36 -2.04
C TYR A 90 38.72 2.52 -0.68
N PRO A 91 39.41 3.02 0.35
CA PRO A 91 38.81 3.31 1.65
C PRO A 91 37.73 4.39 1.50
N VAL A 92 36.63 4.23 2.24
CA VAL A 92 35.56 5.22 2.37
C VAL A 92 35.48 5.66 3.83
N VAL A 93 35.17 6.94 4.04
CA VAL A 93 34.92 7.52 5.35
C VAL A 93 33.41 7.71 5.53
N HIS A 94 32.96 7.49 6.77
CA HIS A 94 31.59 7.68 7.20
C HIS A 94 31.55 8.86 8.18
N GLU A 95 31.13 10.03 7.71
CA GLU A 95 31.02 11.24 8.52
C GLU A 95 29.57 11.43 8.96
N THR A 96 29.28 11.37 10.26
CA THR A 96 27.92 11.57 10.78
C THR A 96 27.80 12.93 11.47
N GLU A 97 26.92 13.78 10.94
CA GLU A 97 26.61 15.11 11.47
C GLU A 97 25.11 15.18 11.81
N GLY A 98 24.79 15.12 13.11
CA GLY A 98 23.41 14.92 13.57
C GLY A 98 22.88 13.56 13.11
N SER A 99 21.82 13.59 12.30
CA SER A 99 21.17 12.42 11.67
C SER A 99 21.64 12.17 10.23
N VAL A 100 22.58 12.94 9.70
CA VAL A 100 23.06 12.75 8.33
C VAL A 100 24.39 12.01 8.37
N THR A 101 24.40 10.78 7.85
CA THR A 101 25.64 10.04 7.60
C THR A 101 26.04 10.22 6.14
N ARG A 102 27.22 10.83 5.93
CA ARG A 102 27.84 11.03 4.62
C ARG A 102 28.87 9.96 4.35
N ILE A 103 28.84 9.39 3.15
CA ILE A 103 29.83 8.43 2.67
C ILE A 103 30.59 9.05 1.50
N ALA A 104 31.90 9.22 1.68
CA ALA A 104 32.82 9.69 0.66
C ALA A 104 34.05 8.77 0.62
N PHE A 105 34.84 8.81 -0.46
CA PHE A 105 36.18 8.24 -0.42
C PHE A 105 37.05 8.98 0.60
N ASP A 106 37.94 8.27 1.28
CA ASP A 106 38.87 8.89 2.24
C ASP A 106 39.71 9.97 1.53
N PRO A 107 39.59 11.26 1.88
CA PRO A 107 40.37 12.32 1.24
C PRO A 107 41.88 12.19 1.50
N ALA A 108 42.31 11.38 2.49
CA ALA A 108 43.71 11.05 2.70
C ALA A 108 44.27 10.05 1.65
N ALA A 109 43.40 9.36 0.90
CA ALA A 109 43.79 8.41 -0.15
C ALA A 109 44.16 9.07 -1.49
N GLY A 110 43.87 10.36 -1.69
CA GLY A 110 44.26 11.13 -2.87
C GLY A 110 43.09 11.73 -3.66
N GLU A 111 43.24 11.85 -4.98
CA GLU A 111 42.16 12.28 -5.86
C GLU A 111 41.03 11.24 -5.90
N ASN A 112 39.79 11.69 -6.20
CA ASN A 112 38.61 10.84 -6.31
C ASN A 112 38.87 9.62 -7.21
N PRO A 113 38.90 8.39 -6.66
CA PRO A 113 39.32 7.23 -7.40
C PRO A 113 38.35 6.82 -8.50
N VAL A 114 38.92 6.25 -9.56
CA VAL A 114 38.22 5.55 -10.64
C VAL A 114 38.61 4.08 -10.56
N LEU A 115 37.65 3.17 -10.55
CA LEU A 115 37.93 1.73 -10.62
C LEU A 115 38.34 1.35 -12.03
N THR A 116 39.29 0.42 -12.15
CA THR A 116 39.68 -0.14 -13.45
C THR A 116 38.56 -1.01 -14.06
N ASP A 117 38.66 -1.29 -15.35
CA ASP A 117 37.72 -2.22 -16.02
C ASP A 117 37.79 -3.63 -15.41
N GLU A 118 38.96 -4.06 -14.95
CA GLU A 118 39.17 -5.35 -14.28
C GLU A 118 38.47 -5.41 -12.91
N GLU A 119 38.56 -4.33 -12.12
CA GLU A 119 37.87 -4.23 -10.82
C GLU A 119 36.34 -4.12 -10.98
N ASN A 120 35.88 -3.42 -12.01
CA ASN A 120 34.45 -3.37 -12.34
C ASN A 120 33.92 -4.74 -12.83
N ALA A 121 34.72 -5.50 -13.59
CA ALA A 121 34.38 -6.86 -13.99
C ALA A 121 34.37 -7.84 -12.80
N LEU A 122 35.29 -7.68 -11.86
CA LEU A 122 35.35 -8.44 -10.61
C LEU A 122 34.14 -8.15 -9.71
N LEU A 123 33.77 -6.88 -9.50
CA LEU A 123 32.55 -6.52 -8.77
C LEU A 123 31.28 -7.04 -9.45
N ALA A 124 31.25 -7.08 -10.78
CA ALA A 124 30.15 -7.69 -11.54
C ALA A 124 30.05 -9.22 -11.32
N ASP A 125 31.17 -9.93 -11.19
CA ASP A 125 31.16 -11.36 -10.91
C ASP A 125 30.88 -11.69 -9.44
N ILE A 126 31.34 -10.85 -8.50
CA ILE A 126 30.92 -10.89 -7.09
C ILE A 126 29.39 -10.70 -6.98
N SER A 127 28.85 -9.69 -7.69
CA SER A 127 27.40 -9.48 -7.78
C SER A 127 26.66 -10.69 -8.35
N ARG A 128 27.30 -11.45 -9.24
CA ARG A 128 26.73 -12.67 -9.82
C ARG A 128 26.81 -13.86 -8.87
N ALA A 129 27.91 -14.05 -8.15
CA ALA A 129 28.02 -15.06 -7.11
C ALA A 129 26.95 -14.87 -6.02
N MET A 130 26.72 -13.62 -5.61
CA MET A 130 25.60 -13.26 -4.72
C MET A 130 24.25 -13.62 -5.37
N ALA A 131 24.00 -13.23 -6.62
CA ALA A 131 22.75 -13.57 -7.33
C ALA A 131 22.51 -15.09 -7.49
N GLU A 132 23.58 -15.87 -7.73
CA GLU A 132 23.54 -17.32 -7.83
C GLU A 132 23.17 -17.97 -6.48
N ALA A 133 23.60 -17.41 -5.35
CA ALA A 133 23.20 -17.85 -4.01
C ALA A 133 21.67 -17.85 -3.84
N PHE A 134 21.01 -16.76 -4.29
CA PHE A 134 19.55 -16.63 -4.25
C PHE A 134 18.81 -17.54 -5.25
N ALA A 135 19.51 -18.17 -6.19
CA ALA A 135 18.91 -19.00 -7.24
C ALA A 135 19.00 -20.52 -6.98
N THR A 136 19.92 -20.98 -6.12
CA THR A 136 20.21 -22.41 -5.94
C THR A 136 19.65 -23.04 -4.67
N GLU A 137 19.17 -22.25 -3.72
CA GLU A 137 18.32 -22.74 -2.65
C GLU A 137 16.86 -22.36 -2.92
N PRO A 138 15.96 -23.32 -3.20
CA PRO A 138 14.54 -23.13 -3.02
C PRO A 138 14.21 -23.25 -1.51
N THR A 139 14.87 -22.45 -0.68
CA THR A 139 14.47 -22.25 0.70
C THR A 139 13.19 -21.40 0.70
N GLY A 140 12.20 -21.82 1.50
CA GLY A 140 11.00 -21.03 1.81
C GLY A 140 11.37 -19.85 2.72
N THR A 141 12.17 -18.94 2.16
CA THR A 141 12.68 -17.70 2.75
C THR A 141 13.35 -16.90 1.62
N GLN A 142 12.56 -16.31 0.71
CA GLN A 142 13.02 -15.16 -0.05
C GLN A 142 13.11 -13.95 0.89
N ALA A 143 14.13 -13.93 1.74
CA ALA A 143 14.41 -12.83 2.65
C ALA A 143 15.02 -11.65 1.86
N THR A 144 14.18 -10.98 1.07
CA THR A 144 14.49 -9.73 0.38
C THR A 144 13.99 -8.53 1.19
N TRP A 145 14.58 -7.36 0.98
CA TRP A 145 14.66 -6.29 1.98
C TRP A 145 13.38 -5.44 2.20
N TYR A 146 12.24 -5.98 1.80
CA TYR A 146 10.93 -5.63 2.35
C TYR A 146 10.15 -6.92 2.59
N ASP A 147 10.56 -7.70 3.60
CA ASP A 147 9.90 -8.95 4.00
C ASP A 147 8.56 -8.67 4.72
N LEU A 148 7.69 -7.95 4.00
CA LEU A 148 6.26 -7.86 4.23
C LEU A 148 5.70 -9.20 3.80
N SER A 149 5.63 -10.14 4.73
CA SER A 149 4.87 -11.36 4.51
C SER A 149 3.40 -10.99 4.34
N VAL A 150 2.73 -11.58 3.35
CA VAL A 150 1.26 -11.54 3.27
C VAL A 150 0.74 -12.21 4.53
N TRP A 151 -0.18 -11.54 5.22
CA TRP A 151 -0.65 -11.96 6.52
C TRP A 151 -2.16 -12.13 6.52
N LEU A 152 -2.64 -13.23 7.09
CA LEU A 152 -4.04 -13.51 7.29
C LEU A 152 -4.31 -13.81 8.76
N VAL A 153 -5.35 -13.18 9.31
CA VAL A 153 -5.86 -13.45 10.66
C VAL A 153 -7.33 -13.86 10.53
N LYS A 154 -7.67 -15.07 11.00
CA LYS A 154 -9.06 -15.49 11.18
C LYS A 154 -9.48 -15.23 12.61
N THR A 155 -10.66 -14.65 12.79
CA THR A 155 -11.27 -14.42 14.09
C THR A 155 -12.66 -15.03 14.21
N ASP A 156 -13.15 -15.18 15.44
CA ASP A 156 -14.56 -15.47 15.72
C ASP A 156 -15.45 -14.21 15.55
N GLY A 157 -16.76 -14.35 15.73
CA GLY A 157 -17.73 -13.25 15.60
C GLY A 157 -17.61 -12.15 16.66
N GLN A 158 -16.77 -12.36 17.68
CA GLN A 158 -16.42 -11.43 18.74
C GLN A 158 -15.03 -10.80 18.51
N GLY A 159 -14.33 -11.21 17.44
CA GLY A 159 -13.02 -10.71 17.05
C GLY A 159 -11.83 -11.40 17.75
N ASN A 160 -12.05 -12.46 18.53
CA ASN A 160 -10.93 -13.21 19.13
C ASN A 160 -10.19 -14.00 18.03
N GLU A 161 -8.86 -14.06 18.08
CA GLU A 161 -8.06 -14.84 17.13
C GLU A 161 -8.40 -16.35 17.21
N VAL A 162 -8.68 -16.94 16.06
CA VAL A 162 -8.81 -18.39 15.87
C VAL A 162 -7.50 -18.97 15.34
N TRP A 163 -6.91 -18.30 14.34
CA TRP A 163 -5.54 -18.53 13.88
C TRP A 163 -5.03 -17.31 13.11
N ASN A 164 -3.71 -17.16 13.02
CA ASN A 164 -3.06 -16.34 12.00
C ASN A 164 -2.02 -17.14 11.19
N ARG A 165 -1.73 -16.65 9.98
CA ARG A 165 -0.85 -17.29 8.98
C ARG A 165 -0.09 -16.24 8.18
N THR A 166 1.17 -16.53 7.91
CA THR A 166 2.03 -15.71 7.06
C THR A 166 2.45 -16.49 5.82
N TYR A 167 2.62 -15.76 4.71
CA TYR A 167 3.01 -16.30 3.42
C TYR A 167 4.04 -15.36 2.79
N PRO A 168 5.12 -15.88 2.17
CA PRO A 168 6.13 -15.04 1.52
C PRO A 168 5.52 -14.02 0.55
N GLY A 169 5.76 -12.74 0.80
CA GLY A 169 5.29 -11.65 -0.05
C GLY A 169 6.23 -11.32 -1.22
N GLY A 170 7.49 -11.73 -1.13
CA GLY A 170 8.58 -11.24 -1.98
C GLY A 170 8.90 -9.77 -1.69
N ASP A 171 9.66 -9.13 -2.59
CA ASP A 171 10.40 -7.86 -2.40
C ASP A 171 9.59 -6.61 -1.98
N SER A 172 8.26 -6.69 -1.81
CA SER A 172 7.36 -5.73 -1.15
C SER A 172 5.91 -6.11 -1.47
N ALA A 173 5.31 -7.04 -0.73
CA ALA A 173 3.88 -7.33 -0.91
C ALA A 173 2.98 -6.14 -0.52
N ASP A 174 1.87 -6.00 -1.22
CA ASP A 174 0.73 -5.14 -0.86
C ASP A 174 -0.56 -5.98 -1.03
N VAL A 175 -1.32 -6.21 0.04
CA VAL A 175 -2.63 -6.87 -0.05
C VAL A 175 -3.69 -5.82 -0.35
N ALA A 176 -4.51 -6.05 -1.37
CA ALA A 176 -5.56 -5.11 -1.75
C ALA A 176 -6.97 -5.60 -1.36
N SER A 177 -7.21 -6.92 -1.37
CA SER A 177 -8.55 -7.47 -1.14
C SER A 177 -8.50 -8.93 -0.68
N VAL A 178 -9.50 -9.35 0.08
CA VAL A 178 -9.71 -10.75 0.50
C VAL A 178 -11.18 -11.09 0.39
N LEU A 179 -11.49 -12.34 0.00
CA LEU A 179 -12.82 -12.93 0.11
C LEU A 179 -12.75 -14.37 0.64
N GLN A 180 -13.85 -14.86 1.20
CA GLN A 180 -14.05 -16.28 1.44
C GLN A 180 -14.69 -16.93 0.21
N ALA A 181 -14.17 -18.08 -0.19
CA ALA A 181 -14.68 -18.93 -1.26
C ALA A 181 -15.84 -19.84 -0.77
N ASP A 182 -16.64 -20.37 -1.68
CA ASP A 182 -17.77 -21.27 -1.39
C ASP A 182 -17.37 -22.56 -0.65
N ASP A 183 -16.11 -23.00 -0.78
CA ASP A 183 -15.55 -24.15 -0.06
C ASP A 183 -15.04 -23.81 1.36
N GLY A 184 -15.18 -22.56 1.80
CA GLY A 184 -14.76 -22.06 3.11
C GLY A 184 -13.31 -21.56 3.18
N GLY A 185 -12.48 -21.82 2.17
CA GLY A 185 -11.13 -21.26 2.07
C GLY A 185 -11.11 -19.79 1.64
N TYR A 186 -9.92 -19.19 1.51
CA TYR A 186 -9.79 -17.76 1.21
C TYR A 186 -9.08 -17.50 -0.12
N LEU A 187 -9.44 -16.40 -0.77
CA LEU A 187 -8.73 -15.86 -1.93
C LEU A 187 -8.28 -14.44 -1.59
N ILE A 188 -6.99 -14.19 -1.75
CA ILE A 188 -6.31 -12.95 -1.44
C ILE A 188 -5.78 -12.37 -2.75
N ALA A 189 -6.13 -11.12 -3.03
CA ALA A 189 -5.62 -10.36 -4.15
C ALA A 189 -4.65 -9.28 -3.65
N GLY A 190 -3.45 -9.26 -4.22
CA GLY A 190 -2.38 -8.34 -3.84
C GLY A 190 -1.37 -8.15 -4.96
N ASN A 191 -0.25 -7.52 -4.64
CA ASN A 191 0.79 -7.14 -5.59
C ASN A 191 2.14 -7.61 -5.07
N THR A 192 3.02 -8.09 -5.95
CA THR A 192 4.43 -8.38 -5.61
C THR A 192 5.26 -7.10 -5.52
N GLY A 193 6.49 -7.18 -5.00
CA GLY A 193 7.40 -6.02 -4.92
C GLY A 193 7.78 -5.38 -6.25
N PHE A 194 7.69 -6.13 -7.36
CA PHE A 194 7.88 -5.61 -8.72
C PHE A 194 6.58 -5.09 -9.36
N ARG A 195 5.47 -5.13 -8.60
CA ARG A 195 4.11 -4.81 -9.04
C ARG A 195 3.67 -5.71 -10.20
N ASP A 196 3.71 -7.01 -9.95
CA ASP A 196 2.90 -7.99 -10.68
C ASP A 196 1.66 -8.32 -9.84
N ALA A 197 0.53 -8.60 -10.49
CA ALA A 197 -0.70 -8.95 -9.79
C ALA A 197 -0.61 -10.38 -9.23
N LEU A 198 -0.72 -10.52 -7.92
CA LEU A 198 -0.66 -11.78 -7.19
C LEU A 198 -2.07 -12.18 -6.72
N LEU A 199 -2.45 -13.43 -7.00
CA LEU A 199 -3.52 -14.09 -6.26
C LEU A 199 -2.93 -15.25 -5.44
N LEU A 200 -3.32 -15.33 -4.17
CA LEU A 200 -3.00 -16.40 -3.24
C LEU A 200 -4.32 -17.06 -2.81
N ARG A 201 -4.38 -18.39 -2.85
CA ARG A 201 -5.53 -19.22 -2.48
C ARG A 201 -5.15 -20.12 -1.31
N THR A 202 -6.00 -20.17 -0.30
CA THR A 202 -5.79 -20.97 0.92
C THR A 202 -6.99 -21.84 1.24
N ASP A 203 -6.81 -22.94 1.97
CA ASP A 203 -7.94 -23.70 2.52
C ASP A 203 -8.59 -22.97 3.72
N ALA A 204 -9.60 -23.58 4.33
CA ALA A 204 -10.33 -23.00 5.47
C ALA A 204 -9.47 -22.86 6.75
N ASP A 205 -8.36 -23.61 6.85
CA ASP A 205 -7.40 -23.60 7.96
C ASP A 205 -6.19 -22.68 7.70
N GLY A 206 -6.20 -21.98 6.55
CA GLY A 206 -5.14 -21.07 6.14
C GLY A 206 -3.87 -21.77 5.66
N ASN A 207 -3.95 -22.99 5.14
CA ASN A 207 -2.84 -23.59 4.40
C ASN A 207 -2.88 -23.13 2.94
N GLU A 208 -1.72 -22.83 2.34
CA GLU A 208 -1.66 -22.46 0.93
C GLU A 208 -2.05 -23.63 0.01
N VAL A 209 -2.99 -23.36 -0.90
CA VAL A 209 -3.42 -24.29 -1.96
C VAL A 209 -2.69 -23.97 -3.27
N TRP A 210 -2.62 -22.68 -3.62
CA TRP A 210 -1.82 -22.18 -4.74
C TRP A 210 -1.56 -20.67 -4.63
N ARG A 211 -0.46 -20.22 -5.22
CA ARG A 211 -0.18 -18.80 -5.53
C ARG A 211 0.14 -18.63 -7.01
N LYS A 212 -0.31 -17.54 -7.63
CA LYS A 212 -0.07 -17.25 -9.05
C LYS A 212 0.04 -15.76 -9.31
N THR A 213 0.99 -15.38 -10.16
CA THR A 213 1.06 -14.04 -10.76
C THR A 213 0.29 -14.01 -12.07
N TYR A 214 -0.28 -12.85 -12.38
CA TYR A 214 -1.04 -12.57 -13.60
C TYR A 214 -0.57 -11.24 -14.19
N GLY A 215 -0.51 -11.16 -15.51
CA GLY A 215 0.04 -9.99 -16.20
C GLY A 215 0.97 -10.35 -17.35
N GLY A 216 1.79 -9.39 -17.75
CA GLY A 216 2.81 -9.48 -18.77
C GLY A 216 4.21 -9.14 -18.24
N PRO A 217 5.09 -8.56 -19.06
CA PRO A 217 6.44 -8.11 -18.65
C PRO A 217 6.47 -6.66 -18.13
N ASP A 218 5.31 -6.02 -18.04
CA ASP A 218 5.11 -4.64 -17.57
C ASP A 218 4.55 -4.68 -16.13
N TRP A 219 4.42 -3.54 -15.45
CA TRP A 219 3.80 -3.51 -14.12
C TRP A 219 2.27 -3.64 -14.21
N ASP A 220 1.75 -4.63 -13.50
CA ASP A 220 0.36 -5.07 -13.45
C ASP A 220 -0.10 -5.13 -11.99
N THR A 221 -1.22 -4.49 -11.66
CA THR A 221 -1.67 -4.39 -10.26
C THR A 221 -3.13 -4.75 -10.11
N VAL A 222 -3.49 -5.30 -8.96
CA VAL A 222 -4.88 -5.60 -8.58
C VAL A 222 -5.29 -4.80 -7.34
N ARG A 223 -6.59 -4.50 -7.29
CA ARG A 223 -7.21 -3.66 -6.26
C ARG A 223 -8.44 -4.26 -5.61
N ALA A 224 -9.22 -5.06 -6.35
CA ALA A 224 -10.40 -5.71 -5.82
C ALA A 224 -10.63 -7.08 -6.45
N VAL A 225 -11.23 -8.00 -5.70
CA VAL A 225 -11.72 -9.29 -6.19
C VAL A 225 -13.15 -9.53 -5.71
N VAL A 226 -13.97 -10.15 -6.54
CA VAL A 226 -15.34 -10.56 -6.22
C VAL A 226 -15.62 -11.97 -6.76
N ALA A 227 -16.46 -12.74 -6.07
CA ALA A 227 -16.98 -14.00 -6.59
C ALA A 227 -17.99 -13.75 -7.72
N ALA A 228 -18.02 -14.64 -8.70
CA ALA A 228 -19.01 -14.66 -9.78
C ALA A 228 -20.04 -15.78 -9.56
N ASP A 229 -21.22 -15.63 -10.16
CA ASP A 229 -22.35 -16.57 -10.07
C ASP A 229 -22.09 -17.96 -10.68
N ASP A 230 -21.02 -18.10 -11.46
CA ASP A 230 -20.54 -19.36 -12.05
C ASP A 230 -19.38 -20.01 -11.27
N GLY A 231 -19.15 -19.59 -10.02
CA GLY A 231 -18.15 -20.17 -9.10
C GLY A 231 -16.70 -19.80 -9.42
N ASN A 232 -16.47 -18.86 -10.33
CA ASN A 232 -15.17 -18.27 -10.62
C ASN A 232 -14.99 -16.95 -9.85
N TYR A 233 -13.81 -16.33 -9.96
CA TYR A 233 -13.51 -15.02 -9.36
C TYR A 233 -13.20 -13.98 -10.43
N VAL A 234 -13.65 -12.75 -10.23
CA VAL A 234 -13.38 -11.60 -11.10
C VAL A 234 -12.54 -10.58 -10.35
N VAL A 235 -11.44 -10.15 -10.96
CA VAL A 235 -10.39 -9.36 -10.34
C VAL A 235 -10.15 -8.09 -11.15
N ALA A 236 -10.13 -6.94 -10.47
CA ALA A 236 -10.04 -5.62 -11.07
C ALA A 236 -8.77 -4.88 -10.64
N GLY A 237 -8.21 -4.07 -11.55
CA GLY A 237 -6.95 -3.39 -11.34
C GLY A 237 -6.47 -2.56 -12.54
N SER A 238 -5.17 -2.63 -12.83
CA SER A 238 -4.56 -2.00 -14.01
C SER A 238 -3.38 -2.80 -14.56
N THR A 239 -3.07 -2.61 -15.84
CA THR A 239 -2.07 -3.37 -16.58
C THR A 239 -1.19 -2.49 -17.48
N GLY A 240 0.04 -2.95 -17.74
CA GLY A 240 0.87 -2.45 -18.84
C GLY A 240 1.70 -1.21 -18.54
N TRP A 241 1.85 -0.81 -17.27
CA TRP A 241 2.66 0.37 -16.91
C TRP A 241 4.15 0.08 -17.04
N THR A 242 4.91 1.03 -17.60
CA THR A 242 6.38 1.04 -17.47
C THR A 242 6.87 2.47 -17.24
N PRO A 243 8.08 2.67 -16.68
CA PRO A 243 8.67 4.00 -16.53
C PRO A 243 8.80 4.77 -17.86
N GLU A 244 8.93 4.05 -18.99
CA GLU A 244 9.01 4.63 -20.33
C GLU A 244 7.65 4.97 -20.94
N LYS A 245 6.56 4.31 -20.50
CA LYS A 245 5.19 4.55 -20.99
C LYS A 245 4.44 5.61 -20.18
N ASP A 246 4.74 5.73 -18.88
CA ASP A 246 4.07 6.60 -17.88
C ASP A 246 2.52 6.58 -17.93
N THR A 247 1.96 5.45 -18.36
CA THR A 247 0.53 5.26 -18.59
C THR A 247 0.19 3.79 -18.33
N ARG A 248 -1.05 3.53 -17.88
CA ARG A 248 -1.54 2.17 -17.56
C ARG A 248 -2.97 2.00 -18.04
N SER A 249 -3.34 0.84 -18.52
CA SER A 249 -4.74 0.57 -18.89
C SER A 249 -5.50 -0.02 -17.71
N ALA A 250 -6.77 0.32 -17.55
CA ALA A 250 -7.60 -0.36 -16.55
C ALA A 250 -7.83 -1.82 -16.96
N TRP A 251 -7.85 -2.72 -15.99
CA TRP A 251 -7.78 -4.15 -16.25
C TRP A 251 -8.79 -4.93 -15.43
N LEU A 252 -9.47 -5.88 -16.09
CA LEU A 252 -10.39 -6.82 -15.49
C LEU A 252 -10.09 -8.21 -16.03
N PHE A 253 -9.97 -9.20 -15.15
CA PHE A 253 -9.80 -10.59 -15.56
C PHE A 253 -10.60 -11.53 -14.67
N LYS A 254 -10.89 -12.73 -15.19
CA LYS A 254 -11.65 -13.77 -14.53
C LYS A 254 -10.80 -15.03 -14.40
N VAL A 255 -10.76 -15.62 -13.21
CA VAL A 255 -9.97 -16.82 -12.89
C VAL A 255 -10.88 -17.90 -12.31
N ALA A 256 -10.57 -19.15 -12.64
CA ALA A 256 -11.25 -20.30 -12.06
C ALA A 256 -10.70 -20.66 -10.67
N PRO A 257 -11.38 -21.52 -9.88
CA PRO A 257 -10.92 -21.93 -8.54
C PRO A 257 -9.52 -22.57 -8.48
N ASP A 258 -9.04 -23.13 -9.60
CA ASP A 258 -7.69 -23.64 -9.79
C ASP A 258 -6.65 -22.54 -10.12
N GLY A 259 -7.06 -21.27 -10.16
CA GLY A 259 -6.25 -20.13 -10.57
C GLY A 259 -5.87 -20.15 -12.06
N ARG A 260 -6.67 -20.77 -12.91
CA ARG A 260 -6.50 -20.67 -14.37
C ARG A 260 -7.29 -19.47 -14.89
N GLU A 261 -6.67 -18.64 -15.73
CA GLU A 261 -7.39 -17.57 -16.42
C GLU A 261 -8.53 -18.15 -17.29
N VAL A 262 -9.71 -17.54 -17.17
CA VAL A 262 -10.90 -17.82 -17.98
C VAL A 262 -11.03 -16.78 -19.08
N TRP A 263 -10.84 -15.50 -18.73
CA TRP A 263 -10.72 -14.40 -19.69
C TRP A 263 -9.99 -13.20 -19.07
N SER A 264 -9.45 -12.33 -19.93
CA SER A 264 -8.83 -11.04 -19.58
C SER A 264 -9.34 -9.92 -20.49
N ARG A 265 -9.50 -8.70 -19.95
CA ARG A 265 -10.08 -7.51 -20.60
C ARG A 265 -9.31 -6.26 -20.20
N THR A 266 -8.67 -5.63 -21.19
CA THR A 266 -7.96 -4.36 -21.03
C THR A 266 -8.82 -3.23 -21.58
N PHE A 267 -9.02 -2.18 -20.78
CA PHE A 267 -9.80 -1.01 -21.16
C PHE A 267 -8.83 0.13 -21.50
N PRO A 268 -8.72 0.53 -22.78
CA PRO A 268 -7.62 1.37 -23.24
C PRO A 268 -7.74 2.84 -22.82
N GLY A 269 -6.58 3.47 -22.63
CA GLY A 269 -6.43 4.82 -22.09
C GLY A 269 -5.93 4.79 -20.65
N ASP A 270 -5.31 5.88 -20.20
CA ASP A 270 -4.65 5.92 -18.89
C ASP A 270 -5.68 5.90 -17.75
N GLY A 271 -5.66 4.87 -16.90
CA GLY A 271 -6.65 4.66 -15.83
C GLY A 271 -6.50 3.32 -15.09
N LEU A 272 -7.25 3.15 -14.01
CA LEU A 272 -7.33 1.89 -13.25
C LEU A 272 -8.73 1.63 -12.72
N PHE A 273 -9.01 0.36 -12.40
CA PHE A 273 -10.10 0.00 -11.50
C PHE A 273 -9.58 -0.22 -10.09
N THR A 274 -10.29 0.35 -9.12
CA THR A 274 -10.07 0.21 -7.67
C THR A 274 -11.05 -0.78 -7.05
N THR A 275 -12.24 -0.92 -7.64
CA THR A 275 -13.37 -1.64 -7.07
C THR A 275 -14.19 -2.34 -8.15
N VAL A 276 -14.75 -3.50 -7.81
CA VAL A 276 -15.67 -4.28 -8.64
C VAL A 276 -16.75 -4.90 -7.76
N ALA A 277 -17.99 -4.90 -8.23
CA ALA A 277 -19.09 -5.63 -7.63
C ALA A 277 -19.87 -6.40 -8.71
N MET A 278 -20.37 -7.59 -8.36
CA MET A 278 -21.26 -8.36 -9.23
C MET A 278 -22.67 -7.74 -9.23
N THR A 279 -23.32 -7.70 -10.39
CA THR A 279 -24.70 -7.24 -10.53
C THR A 279 -25.68 -8.41 -10.58
N GLY A 280 -26.95 -8.19 -10.21
CA GLY A 280 -27.96 -9.25 -10.04
C GLY A 280 -28.37 -10.01 -11.32
N ASP A 281 -27.80 -9.67 -12.47
CA ASP A 281 -27.93 -10.30 -13.79
C ASP A 281 -26.68 -11.14 -14.19
N GLY A 282 -25.69 -11.26 -13.30
CA GLY A 282 -24.43 -11.96 -13.50
C GLY A 282 -23.36 -11.12 -14.24
N GLY A 283 -23.61 -9.83 -14.48
CA GLY A 283 -22.60 -8.88 -14.94
C GLY A 283 -21.79 -8.29 -13.79
N PHE A 284 -21.00 -7.26 -14.11
CA PHE A 284 -20.22 -6.52 -13.11
C PHE A 284 -20.33 -5.00 -13.30
N ILE A 285 -20.18 -4.27 -12.20
CA ILE A 285 -20.01 -2.82 -12.15
C ILE A 285 -18.63 -2.53 -11.55
N LEU A 286 -17.86 -1.64 -12.19
CA LEU A 286 -16.49 -1.31 -11.81
C LEU A 286 -16.34 0.19 -11.58
N GLY A 287 -15.53 0.53 -10.57
CA GLY A 287 -15.14 1.89 -10.26
C GLY A 287 -13.63 2.08 -10.32
N GLY A 288 -13.21 3.29 -10.66
CA GLY A 288 -11.83 3.76 -10.46
C GLY A 288 -11.63 5.18 -10.97
N ASN A 289 -10.52 5.43 -11.66
CA ASN A 289 -10.28 6.69 -12.36
C ASN A 289 -9.83 6.48 -13.81
N ARG A 290 -10.07 7.51 -14.62
CA ARG A 290 -9.52 7.63 -15.97
C ARG A 290 -8.95 9.03 -16.16
N LYS A 291 -7.71 9.10 -16.63
CA LYS A 291 -6.99 10.35 -16.85
C LYS A 291 -7.27 10.87 -18.26
N THR A 292 -8.29 11.71 -18.36
CA THR A 292 -8.64 12.42 -19.60
C THR A 292 -8.45 13.92 -19.37
N GLY A 293 -7.18 14.35 -19.37
CA GLY A 293 -6.77 15.71 -19.03
C GLY A 293 -6.72 15.96 -17.51
N THR A 294 -7.85 15.78 -16.83
CA THR A 294 -7.94 15.68 -15.36
C THR A 294 -8.29 14.25 -14.96
N ASP A 295 -7.83 13.80 -13.79
CA ASP A 295 -8.26 12.51 -13.21
C ASP A 295 -9.74 12.58 -12.84
N ASN A 296 -10.52 11.77 -13.56
CA ASN A 296 -11.96 11.74 -13.45
C ASN A 296 -12.42 10.40 -12.88
N ALA A 297 -13.30 10.43 -11.88
CA ALA A 297 -13.92 9.25 -11.32
C ALA A 297 -14.72 8.54 -12.41
N TRP A 298 -14.50 7.25 -12.59
CA TRP A 298 -14.96 6.50 -13.75
C TRP A 298 -15.71 5.24 -13.32
N LEU A 299 -16.89 5.04 -13.90
CA LEU A 299 -17.80 3.94 -13.64
C LEU A 299 -18.00 3.16 -14.95
N VAL A 300 -17.90 1.83 -14.91
CA VAL A 300 -18.00 0.95 -16.09
C VAL A 300 -18.89 -0.24 -15.77
N ARG A 301 -19.88 -0.51 -16.62
CA ARG A 301 -20.74 -1.70 -16.56
C ARG A 301 -20.30 -2.68 -17.65
N VAL A 302 -20.13 -3.95 -17.29
CA VAL A 302 -19.67 -5.00 -18.20
C VAL A 302 -20.52 -6.27 -18.12
N ASP A 303 -20.74 -6.94 -19.25
CA ASP A 303 -21.43 -8.22 -19.27
C ASP A 303 -20.67 -9.32 -18.48
N ARG A 304 -21.27 -10.50 -18.34
CA ARG A 304 -20.67 -11.67 -17.64
C ARG A 304 -19.33 -12.15 -18.21
N ASP A 305 -19.04 -11.78 -19.47
CA ASP A 305 -17.79 -12.07 -20.16
C ASP A 305 -16.84 -10.85 -20.15
N GLY A 306 -17.12 -9.83 -19.35
CA GLY A 306 -16.31 -8.62 -19.18
C GLY A 306 -16.32 -7.65 -20.37
N ARG A 307 -17.31 -7.72 -21.28
CA ARG A 307 -17.44 -6.74 -22.38
C ARG A 307 -18.14 -5.47 -21.89
N GLU A 308 -17.62 -4.29 -22.22
CA GLU A 308 -18.24 -3.01 -21.86
C GLU A 308 -19.65 -2.89 -22.46
N GLU A 309 -20.65 -2.69 -21.60
CA GLU A 309 -22.01 -2.33 -21.97
C GLU A 309 -22.16 -0.81 -22.00
N TRP A 310 -21.59 -0.13 -21.01
CA TRP A 310 -21.44 1.32 -20.97
C TRP A 310 -20.38 1.76 -19.97
N SER A 311 -19.89 2.99 -20.14
CA SER A 311 -19.11 3.70 -19.12
C SER A 311 -19.56 5.15 -18.93
N ARG A 312 -19.24 5.74 -17.77
CA ARG A 312 -19.57 7.12 -17.37
C ARG A 312 -18.45 7.74 -16.55
N SER A 313 -18.18 9.03 -16.75
CA SER A 313 -17.43 9.84 -15.78
C SER A 313 -18.41 10.45 -14.77
N ILE A 314 -18.09 10.35 -13.48
CA ILE A 314 -18.95 10.83 -12.38
C ILE A 314 -18.30 12.02 -11.69
N GLY A 315 -19.09 12.98 -11.20
CA GLY A 315 -18.61 14.14 -10.45
C GLY A 315 -17.93 15.26 -11.26
N GLY A 316 -17.68 15.05 -12.56
CA GLY A 316 -17.09 16.07 -13.46
C GLY A 316 -15.56 16.04 -13.53
N ASN A 317 -14.96 17.12 -14.04
CA ASN A 317 -13.51 17.21 -14.25
C ASN A 317 -12.74 17.36 -12.94
N GLY A 318 -11.74 16.50 -12.73
CA GLY A 318 -10.93 16.49 -11.51
C GLY A 318 -11.71 15.98 -10.30
N SER A 319 -12.72 15.14 -10.54
CA SER A 319 -13.60 14.54 -9.53
C SER A 319 -12.89 13.53 -8.62
N GLY A 320 -11.75 13.00 -9.04
CA GLY A 320 -10.93 12.07 -8.26
C GLY A 320 -11.03 10.63 -8.73
N ILE A 321 -11.24 9.72 -7.77
CA ILE A 321 -11.22 8.26 -7.93
C ILE A 321 -12.49 7.71 -7.26
N VAL A 322 -13.18 6.78 -7.90
CA VAL A 322 -14.16 5.93 -7.20
C VAL A 322 -13.39 5.01 -6.25
N ASP A 323 -13.69 5.00 -4.95
CA ASP A 323 -13.10 4.02 -4.02
C ASP A 323 -13.93 2.73 -3.98
N SER A 324 -15.26 2.87 -3.98
CA SER A 324 -16.19 1.77 -3.77
C SER A 324 -17.46 1.98 -4.57
N VAL A 325 -17.99 0.89 -5.12
CA VAL A 325 -19.30 0.81 -5.77
C VAL A 325 -20.05 -0.41 -5.26
N ILE A 326 -21.35 -0.26 -5.00
CA ILE A 326 -22.26 -1.39 -4.76
C ILE A 326 -23.51 -1.25 -5.63
N PRO A 327 -24.08 -2.36 -6.14
CA PRO A 327 -25.41 -2.35 -6.72
C PRO A 327 -26.46 -1.99 -5.66
N THR A 328 -27.62 -1.50 -6.09
CA THR A 328 -28.79 -1.33 -5.23
C THR A 328 -29.93 -2.20 -5.74
N PRO A 329 -30.03 -3.49 -5.33
CA PRO A 329 -30.91 -4.50 -5.96
C PRO A 329 -32.40 -4.14 -6.03
N ILE A 330 -32.87 -3.22 -5.19
CA ILE A 330 -34.26 -2.77 -5.11
C ILE A 330 -34.67 -1.93 -6.32
N ASP A 331 -33.74 -1.14 -6.87
CA ASP A 331 -33.98 -0.23 -8.01
C ASP A 331 -33.06 -0.47 -9.22
N GLY A 332 -32.11 -1.40 -9.10
CA GLY A 332 -31.17 -1.81 -10.15
C GLY A 332 -30.06 -0.80 -10.46
N GLY A 333 -29.99 0.33 -9.75
CA GLY A 333 -28.92 1.31 -9.89
C GLY A 333 -27.70 0.99 -9.03
N TYR A 334 -26.88 2.01 -8.76
CA TYR A 334 -25.63 1.85 -7.99
C TYR A 334 -25.44 3.00 -6.98
N LEU A 335 -24.83 2.68 -5.84
CA LEU A 335 -24.21 3.67 -4.96
C LEU A 335 -22.70 3.70 -5.24
N VAL A 336 -22.14 4.91 -5.33
CA VAL A 336 -20.73 5.14 -5.70
C VAL A 336 -20.10 6.11 -4.72
N ALA A 337 -19.02 5.70 -4.05
CA ALA A 337 -18.21 6.56 -3.18
C ALA A 337 -16.99 7.05 -3.96
N VAL A 338 -16.82 8.37 -4.02
CA VAL A 338 -15.73 9.05 -4.75
C VAL A 338 -14.93 9.89 -3.78
N ARG A 339 -13.61 9.78 -3.86
CA ARG A 339 -12.65 10.65 -3.17
C ARG A 339 -11.77 11.40 -4.16
N ASN A 340 -11.39 12.61 -3.79
CA ASN A 340 -10.42 13.40 -4.54
C ASN A 340 -9.18 13.69 -3.66
N PRO A 341 -8.20 12.77 -3.59
CA PRO A 341 -7.04 12.93 -2.71
C PRO A 341 -6.25 14.23 -3.01
N TRP A 342 -6.26 14.66 -4.27
CA TRP A 342 -5.59 15.89 -4.73
C TRP A 342 -6.37 17.18 -4.43
N GLU A 343 -7.58 17.11 -3.86
CA GLU A 343 -8.37 18.28 -3.48
C GLU A 343 -7.79 18.96 -2.23
N ALA A 344 -7.18 18.17 -1.34
CA ALA A 344 -6.55 18.68 -0.11
C ALA A 344 -5.34 19.58 -0.41
N ASP A 345 -4.46 19.14 -1.32
CA ASP A 345 -3.25 19.88 -1.71
C ASP A 345 -3.55 21.24 -2.35
N ARG A 346 -4.73 21.39 -2.96
CA ARG A 346 -5.16 22.62 -3.66
C ARG A 346 -5.96 23.57 -2.77
N SER A 347 -6.68 23.04 -1.78
CA SER A 347 -7.61 23.81 -0.95
C SER A 347 -7.06 24.16 0.44
N GLY A 348 -6.06 23.41 0.93
CA GLY A 348 -5.63 23.50 2.33
C GLY A 348 -6.65 22.94 3.31
N THR A 349 -7.67 22.22 2.82
CA THR A 349 -8.76 21.63 3.63
C THR A 349 -8.82 20.11 3.43
N ALA A 350 -9.54 19.41 4.31
CA ALA A 350 -9.77 17.97 4.21
C ALA A 350 -10.42 17.58 2.86
N ALA A 351 -9.99 16.47 2.25
CA ALA A 351 -10.56 16.01 0.98
C ALA A 351 -11.93 15.33 1.22
N PRO A 352 -13.06 15.91 0.76
CA PRO A 352 -14.38 15.38 1.11
C PRO A 352 -14.70 14.09 0.33
N ILE A 353 -15.43 13.18 0.99
CA ILE A 353 -16.03 12.02 0.32
C ILE A 353 -17.34 12.48 -0.34
N ARG A 354 -17.54 12.12 -1.61
CA ARG A 354 -18.77 12.38 -2.36
C ARG A 354 -19.46 11.05 -2.67
N VAL A 355 -20.70 10.90 -2.23
CA VAL A 355 -21.54 9.73 -2.54
C VAL A 355 -22.51 10.10 -3.67
N PHE A 356 -22.59 9.24 -4.68
CA PHE A 356 -23.53 9.37 -5.79
C PHE A 356 -24.48 8.17 -5.79
N LYS A 357 -25.77 8.43 -6.02
CA LYS A 357 -26.72 7.40 -6.44
C LYS A 357 -26.95 7.55 -7.93
N THR A 358 -26.92 6.43 -8.63
CA THR A 358 -27.22 6.34 -10.06
C THR A 358 -28.43 5.46 -10.33
N ASP A 359 -28.98 5.59 -11.53
CA ASP A 359 -29.92 4.63 -12.12
C ASP A 359 -29.17 3.42 -12.74
N PRO A 360 -29.86 2.40 -13.28
CA PRO A 360 -29.22 1.24 -13.89
C PRO A 360 -28.33 1.55 -15.12
N ALA A 361 -28.52 2.71 -15.75
CA ALA A 361 -27.77 3.18 -16.92
C ALA A 361 -26.54 4.04 -16.56
N GLY A 362 -26.31 4.27 -15.27
CA GLY A 362 -25.20 5.07 -14.74
C GLY A 362 -25.48 6.57 -14.65
N GLU A 363 -26.71 7.03 -14.90
CA GLU A 363 -27.07 8.45 -14.79
C GLU A 363 -27.26 8.83 -13.33
N VAL A 364 -26.70 9.98 -12.91
CA VAL A 364 -26.73 10.42 -11.51
C VAL A 364 -28.13 10.92 -11.11
N LEU A 365 -28.75 10.24 -10.16
CA LEU A 365 -30.03 10.60 -9.56
C LEU A 365 -29.88 11.64 -8.44
N TRP A 366 -28.86 11.46 -7.59
CA TRP A 366 -28.48 12.44 -6.57
C TRP A 366 -26.99 12.32 -6.20
N THR A 367 -26.45 13.40 -5.64
CA THR A 367 -25.11 13.42 -5.03
C THR A 367 -25.17 14.01 -3.62
N ARG A 368 -24.28 13.55 -2.75
CA ARG A 368 -24.14 13.97 -1.36
C ARG A 368 -22.66 14.14 -1.05
N THR A 369 -22.23 15.38 -0.84
CA THR A 369 -20.92 15.65 -0.22
C THR A 369 -21.01 15.37 1.28
N LEU A 370 -19.95 14.77 1.81
CA LEU A 370 -19.76 14.51 3.23
C LEU A 370 -18.56 15.33 3.71
N ASP A 371 -18.82 16.58 4.07
CA ASP A 371 -17.83 17.54 4.54
C ASP A 371 -17.34 17.21 5.96
N GLY A 372 -16.12 17.65 6.30
CA GLY A 372 -15.56 17.50 7.66
C GLY A 372 -14.86 16.17 7.94
N MET A 373 -14.71 15.29 6.95
CA MET A 373 -13.82 14.13 7.01
C MET A 373 -12.63 14.35 6.08
N ASP A 374 -11.41 14.04 6.54
CA ASP A 374 -10.29 13.88 5.62
C ASP A 374 -10.37 12.48 5.02
N GLY A 375 -10.76 12.40 3.75
CA GLY A 375 -10.71 11.17 2.97
C GLY A 375 -9.28 10.78 2.63
N GLY A 376 -8.39 10.64 3.62
CA GLY A 376 -6.98 10.34 3.40
C GLY A 376 -6.71 8.89 3.02
N THR A 377 -7.58 7.94 3.39
CA THR A 377 -7.36 6.50 3.15
C THR A 377 -8.38 5.81 2.25
N SER A 378 -9.62 5.59 2.71
CA SER A 378 -10.60 4.75 2.02
C SER A 378 -12.07 5.08 2.36
N ALA A 379 -12.97 4.92 1.40
CA ALA A 379 -14.42 4.95 1.60
C ALA A 379 -15.06 3.64 1.12
N THR A 380 -15.60 2.83 2.04
CA THR A 380 -16.21 1.52 1.74
C THR A 380 -17.73 1.60 1.86
N LEU A 381 -18.45 1.33 0.77
CA LEU A 381 -19.90 1.16 0.80
C LEU A 381 -20.27 -0.24 1.29
N LEU A 382 -21.31 -0.33 2.12
CA LEU A 382 -21.86 -1.59 2.61
C LEU A 382 -23.30 -1.75 2.15
N GLU A 383 -23.64 -2.99 1.77
CA GLU A 383 -25.04 -3.33 1.54
C GLU A 383 -25.84 -3.28 2.85
N PRO A 384 -27.10 -2.81 2.80
CA PRO A 384 -28.00 -2.85 3.95
C PRO A 384 -28.27 -4.28 4.42
N PRO A 385 -27.95 -4.61 5.68
CA PRO A 385 -28.33 -5.90 6.24
C PRO A 385 -29.86 -6.07 6.19
N GLY A 386 -30.33 -7.10 5.47
CA GLY A 386 -31.75 -7.35 5.24
C GLY A 386 -32.36 -6.65 4.01
N GLY A 387 -31.57 -6.03 3.12
CA GLY A 387 -32.02 -5.65 1.77
C GLY A 387 -33.06 -4.53 1.69
N GLY A 388 -33.09 -3.61 2.66
CA GLY A 388 -33.96 -2.43 2.66
C GLY A 388 -33.37 -1.22 1.93
N ALA A 389 -34.20 -0.24 1.53
CA ALA A 389 -33.81 0.91 0.68
C ALA A 389 -33.01 2.02 1.39
N VAL A 390 -31.92 1.64 2.06
CA VAL A 390 -31.03 2.55 2.81
C VAL A 390 -29.58 2.12 2.58
N GLY A 391 -28.77 2.97 1.93
CA GLY A 391 -27.36 2.68 1.76
C GLY A 391 -26.60 2.82 3.08
N TYR A 392 -25.64 1.94 3.31
CA TYR A 392 -24.70 2.10 4.42
C TYR A 392 -23.33 2.48 3.87
N LEU A 393 -22.68 3.46 4.49
CA LEU A 393 -21.34 3.89 4.16
C LEU A 393 -20.48 3.75 5.40
N VAL A 394 -19.33 3.08 5.28
CA VAL A 394 -18.23 3.24 6.22
C VAL A 394 -17.21 4.16 5.58
N ALA A 395 -17.06 5.35 6.16
CA ALA A 395 -16.11 6.34 5.70
C ALA A 395 -14.89 6.33 6.61
N GLY A 396 -13.73 6.00 6.05
CA GLY A 396 -12.46 6.20 6.73
C GLY A 396 -12.14 7.68 6.84
N GLY A 397 -12.14 8.20 8.07
CA GLY A 397 -11.50 9.46 8.40
C GLY A 397 -10.01 9.24 8.60
N ALA A 398 -9.18 10.07 7.98
CA ALA A 398 -7.75 10.05 8.21
C ALA A 398 -7.35 10.86 9.45
N PHE A 399 -6.50 10.27 10.27
CA PHE A 399 -5.76 10.96 11.31
C PHE A 399 -4.64 11.78 10.67
N ARG A 400 -4.69 13.11 10.81
CA ARG A 400 -3.49 13.95 10.71
C ARG A 400 -3.04 14.29 12.14
N PRO A 401 -1.76 14.12 12.49
CA PRO A 401 -1.23 14.62 13.76
C PRO A 401 -1.52 16.13 13.89
N GLY A 402 -2.33 16.50 14.88
CA GLY A 402 -2.73 17.89 15.13
C GLY A 402 -3.97 18.41 14.37
N SER A 403 -4.77 17.55 13.71
CA SER A 403 -6.08 17.96 13.17
C SER A 403 -7.23 17.72 14.14
N ASP A 404 -8.11 18.70 14.31
CA ASP A 404 -9.39 18.60 15.05
C ASP A 404 -10.48 17.79 14.30
N LEU A 405 -10.09 16.91 13.38
CA LEU A 405 -11.02 16.14 12.54
C LEU A 405 -11.50 14.89 13.28
N PRO A 406 -12.79 14.51 13.14
CA PRO A 406 -13.33 13.30 13.74
C PRO A 406 -12.61 12.06 13.19
N GLY A 407 -12.48 11.04 14.03
CA GLY A 407 -11.89 9.74 13.68
C GLY A 407 -12.75 8.91 12.71
N PRO A 408 -12.61 7.56 12.70
CA PRO A 408 -13.37 6.70 11.79
C PRO A 408 -14.88 6.99 11.87
N CYS A 409 -15.60 7.02 10.74
CA CYS A 409 -17.01 7.41 10.71
C CYS A 409 -17.89 6.35 10.05
N LEU A 410 -18.80 5.76 10.81
CA LEU A 410 -19.89 4.94 10.28
C LEU A 410 -21.09 5.84 9.97
N ILE A 411 -21.55 5.85 8.71
CA ILE A 411 -22.55 6.79 8.20
C ILE A 411 -23.69 6.03 7.52
N LYS A 412 -24.89 6.13 8.07
CA LYS A 412 -26.09 5.59 7.44
C LYS A 412 -26.69 6.61 6.47
N ILE A 413 -26.86 6.26 5.19
CA ILE A 413 -27.39 7.14 4.15
C ILE A 413 -28.76 6.63 3.67
N GLY A 414 -29.83 7.31 4.08
CA GLY A 414 -31.19 7.06 3.59
C GLY A 414 -31.27 7.12 2.06
N GLY A 415 -32.19 6.38 1.44
CA GLY A 415 -32.31 6.26 -0.03
C GLY A 415 -32.46 7.59 -0.80
N THR A 416 -32.79 8.69 -0.12
CA THR A 416 -32.83 10.05 -0.68
C THR A 416 -31.51 10.84 -0.50
N GLY A 417 -30.39 10.17 -0.19
CA GLY A 417 -29.10 10.81 0.09
C GLY A 417 -29.00 11.52 1.45
N ASN A 418 -29.97 11.28 2.35
CA ASN A 418 -29.98 11.89 3.68
C ASN A 418 -29.14 11.09 4.66
N VAL A 419 -28.12 11.71 5.26
CA VAL A 419 -27.42 11.14 6.43
C VAL A 419 -28.45 10.96 7.55
N ALA A 420 -28.72 9.71 7.89
CA ALA A 420 -29.67 9.31 8.92
C ALA A 420 -29.02 9.31 10.31
N TRP A 421 -27.74 8.94 10.37
CA TRP A 421 -26.86 9.15 11.51
C TRP A 421 -25.40 9.02 11.08
N THR A 422 -24.52 9.64 11.87
CA THR A 422 -23.06 9.45 11.85
C THR A 422 -22.64 9.01 13.24
N VAL A 423 -21.81 7.98 13.33
CA VAL A 423 -21.13 7.60 14.57
C VAL A 423 -19.63 7.63 14.34
N THR A 424 -18.95 8.36 15.21
CA THR A 424 -17.50 8.42 15.30
C THR A 424 -17.10 7.69 16.58
N PRO A 425 -16.62 6.44 16.51
CA PRO A 425 -16.05 5.78 17.68
C PRO A 425 -14.91 6.60 18.25
N GLU A 426 -14.87 6.77 19.58
CA GLU A 426 -13.74 7.40 20.29
C GLU A 426 -12.55 6.43 20.32
N ILE A 427 -11.98 6.14 19.16
CA ILE A 427 -10.78 5.31 19.00
C ILE A 427 -9.67 6.19 18.41
N PRO A 428 -8.60 6.49 19.17
CA PRO A 428 -7.54 7.38 18.70
C PRO A 428 -6.82 6.83 17.45
N GLY A 429 -6.88 7.58 16.35
CA GLY A 429 -5.91 7.48 15.26
C GLY A 429 -6.01 6.29 14.30
N ILE A 430 -7.05 5.43 14.35
CA ILE A 430 -7.22 4.36 13.35
C ILE A 430 -7.51 4.97 11.96
N LEU A 431 -6.65 4.65 11.00
CA LEU A 431 -6.90 4.85 9.56
C LEU A 431 -7.66 3.65 9.00
N VAL A 432 -8.96 3.81 8.71
CA VAL A 432 -9.77 2.72 8.13
C VAL A 432 -9.30 2.39 6.72
N THR A 433 -9.15 1.10 6.45
CA THR A 433 -8.75 0.54 5.15
C THR A 433 -9.92 -0.21 4.49
N SER A 434 -10.63 -1.07 5.24
CA SER A 434 -11.78 -1.84 4.78
C SER A 434 -12.87 -1.99 5.87
N ALA A 435 -14.10 -2.33 5.45
CA ALA A 435 -15.23 -2.59 6.34
C ALA A 435 -16.21 -3.64 5.79
N VAL A 436 -17.00 -4.25 6.67
CA VAL A 436 -18.05 -5.24 6.35
C VAL A 436 -19.28 -5.11 7.25
N ALA A 437 -20.43 -5.61 6.78
CA ALA A 437 -21.62 -5.87 7.60
C ALA A 437 -21.92 -7.38 7.59
N PRO A 438 -21.39 -8.17 8.54
CA PRO A 438 -21.53 -9.63 8.52
C PRO A 438 -22.97 -10.10 8.78
N SER A 439 -23.77 -9.32 9.49
CA SER A 439 -25.12 -9.71 9.89
C SER A 439 -26.05 -8.51 10.15
N PRO A 440 -27.38 -8.71 10.19
CA PRO A 440 -28.34 -7.69 10.59
C PRO A 440 -28.05 -7.04 11.94
N GLY A 441 -27.44 -5.86 11.86
CA GLY A 441 -27.16 -5.02 13.02
C GLY A 441 -25.78 -5.21 13.64
N GLN A 442 -24.83 -5.77 12.89
CA GLN A 442 -23.41 -5.79 13.23
C GLN A 442 -22.62 -5.19 12.08
N TYR A 443 -21.62 -4.38 12.40
CA TYR A 443 -20.63 -3.88 11.43
C TYR A 443 -19.24 -4.16 11.98
N ALA A 444 -18.26 -4.29 11.09
CA ALA A 444 -16.87 -4.28 11.48
C ALA A 444 -16.04 -3.46 10.49
N PHE A 445 -14.97 -2.86 10.98
CA PHE A 445 -13.97 -2.21 10.14
C PHE A 445 -12.56 -2.56 10.61
N THR A 446 -11.61 -2.44 9.69
CA THR A 446 -10.18 -2.63 9.97
C THR A 446 -9.35 -1.43 9.54
N GLY A 447 -8.17 -1.30 10.12
CA GLY A 447 -7.26 -0.18 9.88
C GLY A 447 -6.04 -0.19 10.79
N THR A 448 -5.14 0.78 10.59
CA THR A 448 -3.85 0.89 11.31
C THR A 448 -3.79 2.19 12.13
N VAL A 449 -3.17 2.18 13.32
CA VAL A 449 -2.93 3.39 14.15
C VAL A 449 -1.51 3.90 13.95
N TYR A 450 -1.34 5.09 13.37
CA TYR A 450 -0.01 5.70 13.18
C TYR A 450 0.40 6.56 14.39
N ALA A 451 1.07 5.93 15.36
CA ALA A 451 1.54 6.55 16.60
C ALA A 451 3.01 7.03 16.58
N GLY A 452 3.65 7.09 15.41
CA GLY A 452 5.06 7.53 15.28
C GLY A 452 6.13 6.45 15.53
N GLY A 453 5.72 5.18 15.59
CA GLY A 453 6.61 4.02 15.72
C GLY A 453 6.06 2.79 14.98
N PRO A 454 6.50 1.56 15.34
CA PRO A 454 5.80 0.32 15.03
C PRO A 454 4.31 0.39 15.38
N HIS A 455 3.49 -0.37 14.67
CA HIS A 455 2.04 -0.27 14.75
C HIS A 455 1.35 -1.54 14.29
N ASP A 456 0.27 -1.87 14.98
CA ASP A 456 -0.58 -3.04 14.75
C ASP A 456 -1.78 -2.70 13.87
N GLY A 457 -2.32 -3.73 13.21
CA GLY A 457 -3.63 -3.69 12.56
C GLY A 457 -4.75 -3.92 13.57
N TRP A 458 -5.89 -3.27 13.37
CA TRP A 458 -7.02 -3.32 14.29
C TRP A 458 -8.27 -3.91 13.64
N LEU A 459 -9.03 -4.70 14.38
CA LEU A 459 -10.44 -5.02 14.11
C LEU A 459 -11.30 -4.26 15.11
N VAL A 460 -12.29 -3.52 14.62
CA VAL A 460 -13.30 -2.87 15.47
C VAL A 460 -14.68 -3.37 15.07
N ILE A 461 -15.43 -3.88 16.04
CA ILE A 461 -16.77 -4.44 15.86
C ILE A 461 -17.80 -3.52 16.52
N LEU A 462 -18.82 -3.15 15.78
CA LEU A 462 -19.85 -2.19 16.14
C LEU A 462 -21.25 -2.83 16.16
N ASP A 463 -22.11 -2.38 17.07
CA ASP A 463 -23.54 -2.70 17.04
C ASP A 463 -24.31 -1.86 15.98
N TYR A 464 -25.60 -2.14 15.84
CA TYR A 464 -26.48 -1.47 14.87
C TYR A 464 -26.69 0.03 15.10
N THR A 465 -26.32 0.52 16.29
CA THR A 465 -26.34 1.93 16.69
C THR A 465 -24.95 2.58 16.63
N GLY A 466 -23.91 1.81 16.27
CA GLY A 466 -22.53 2.27 16.13
C GLY A 466 -21.69 2.22 17.41
N ASN A 467 -22.17 1.63 18.50
CA ASN A 467 -21.34 1.48 19.71
C ASN A 467 -20.27 0.40 19.46
N VAL A 468 -19.04 0.65 19.95
CA VAL A 468 -17.99 -0.37 19.96
C VAL A 468 -18.38 -1.50 20.92
N THR A 469 -18.45 -2.71 20.39
CA THR A 469 -18.74 -3.94 21.15
C THR A 469 -17.50 -4.77 21.39
N ALA A 470 -16.53 -4.71 20.48
CA ALA A 470 -15.18 -5.23 20.65
C ALA A 470 -14.19 -4.41 19.81
N ALA A 471 -12.94 -4.32 20.26
CA ALA A 471 -11.82 -3.81 19.50
C ALA A 471 -10.58 -4.63 19.86
N HIS A 472 -9.88 -5.14 18.86
CA HIS A 472 -8.70 -5.99 19.02
C HIS A 472 -7.59 -5.48 18.11
N SER A 473 -6.37 -5.38 18.64
CA SER A 473 -5.17 -5.20 17.83
C SER A 473 -4.54 -6.56 17.53
N PHE A 474 -3.96 -6.68 16.34
CA PHE A 474 -3.18 -7.82 15.90
C PHE A 474 -1.87 -7.29 15.35
N GLY A 475 -0.77 -7.85 15.84
CA GLY A 475 0.59 -7.51 15.44
C GLY A 475 1.60 -8.01 16.46
N GLY A 476 2.83 -7.53 16.35
CA GLY A 476 3.93 -7.84 17.25
C GLY A 476 4.82 -6.61 17.48
N ASP A 477 6.14 -6.83 17.62
CA ASP A 477 7.07 -5.74 17.97
C ASP A 477 7.40 -4.79 16.78
N ALA A 478 6.92 -5.09 15.56
CA ALA A 478 7.20 -4.34 14.34
C ALA A 478 5.92 -3.74 13.71
N THR A 479 5.98 -3.34 12.44
CA THR A 479 4.82 -2.80 11.70
C THR A 479 4.02 -3.94 11.08
N ASP A 480 2.74 -4.01 11.42
CA ASP A 480 1.77 -4.92 10.86
C ASP A 480 0.54 -4.13 10.38
N ASP A 481 0.28 -4.16 9.09
CA ASP A 481 -0.79 -3.41 8.43
C ASP A 481 -1.91 -4.37 8.02
N ILE A 482 -3.17 -3.99 8.22
CA ILE A 482 -4.33 -4.71 7.70
C ILE A 482 -5.07 -3.81 6.71
N SER A 483 -5.14 -4.26 5.46
CA SER A 483 -5.70 -3.51 4.33
C SER A 483 -7.06 -4.01 3.88
N ALA A 484 -7.39 -5.28 4.13
CA ALA A 484 -8.62 -5.91 3.67
C ALA A 484 -9.31 -6.73 4.77
N LEU A 485 -10.64 -6.83 4.66
CA LEU A 485 -11.52 -7.48 5.63
C LEU A 485 -12.67 -8.15 4.88
N ALA A 486 -12.98 -9.39 5.20
CA ALA A 486 -14.19 -10.08 4.79
C ALA A 486 -14.88 -10.75 5.98
N ALA A 487 -16.21 -10.85 5.93
CA ALA A 487 -16.98 -11.68 6.85
C ALA A 487 -16.86 -13.16 6.45
N THR A 488 -16.94 -14.08 7.41
CA THR A 488 -16.88 -15.52 7.14
C THR A 488 -18.21 -16.22 7.44
N ALA A 489 -18.50 -17.30 6.73
CA ALA A 489 -19.79 -18.02 6.76
C ALA A 489 -20.13 -18.64 8.14
N ASP A 490 -19.13 -18.84 9.00
CA ASP A 490 -19.27 -19.24 10.40
C ASP A 490 -19.58 -18.07 11.36
N GLY A 491 -19.76 -16.85 10.82
CA GLY A 491 -20.08 -15.62 11.57
C GLY A 491 -18.87 -14.87 12.12
N GLY A 492 -17.65 -15.29 11.77
CA GLY A 492 -16.40 -14.60 12.12
C GLY A 492 -15.93 -13.62 11.04
N TYR A 493 -14.63 -13.33 11.08
CA TYR A 493 -13.96 -12.48 10.10
C TYR A 493 -12.65 -13.10 9.60
N ILE A 494 -12.26 -12.70 8.40
CA ILE A 494 -10.91 -12.88 7.87
C ILE A 494 -10.34 -11.50 7.56
N LEU A 495 -9.18 -11.22 8.14
CA LEU A 495 -8.40 -10.02 7.91
C LEU A 495 -7.22 -10.38 7.04
N ALA A 496 -6.87 -9.52 6.09
CA ALA A 496 -5.70 -9.72 5.24
C ALA A 496 -4.90 -8.42 5.10
N GLY A 497 -3.58 -8.56 5.06
CA GLY A 497 -2.66 -7.44 5.12
C GLY A 497 -1.20 -7.89 4.99
N THR A 498 -0.30 -7.15 5.61
CA THR A 498 1.14 -7.42 5.57
C THR A 498 1.78 -7.25 6.94
N THR A 499 2.69 -8.15 7.29
CA THR A 499 3.39 -8.15 8.58
C THR A 499 4.89 -7.97 8.42
N ARG A 500 5.51 -7.23 9.34
CA ARG A 500 6.97 -7.25 9.59
C ARG A 500 7.34 -7.93 10.90
N SER A 501 6.37 -8.19 11.79
CA SER A 501 6.59 -8.87 13.06
C SER A 501 6.75 -10.38 12.91
N PHE A 502 6.13 -10.95 11.87
CA PHE A 502 6.02 -12.40 11.69
C PHE A 502 6.61 -12.85 10.35
N GLY A 503 7.93 -13.13 10.34
CA GLY A 503 8.56 -13.83 9.22
C GLY A 503 8.16 -15.32 9.18
N GLU A 504 8.42 -16.00 8.06
CA GLU A 504 8.20 -17.44 7.94
C GLU A 504 8.98 -18.20 9.04
N ASN A 505 8.33 -19.17 9.70
CA ASN A 505 8.87 -19.94 10.83
C ASN A 505 9.15 -19.16 12.13
N GLY A 506 8.54 -18.00 12.35
CA GLY A 506 8.54 -17.33 13.66
C GLY A 506 9.81 -16.51 13.96
N TRP A 507 10.44 -15.97 12.92
CA TRP A 507 11.51 -14.98 13.05
C TRP A 507 10.96 -13.65 13.58
N THR A 508 11.51 -13.20 14.70
CA THR A 508 11.46 -11.79 15.10
C THR A 508 12.58 -11.02 14.40
N ALA A 509 12.25 -9.92 13.73
CA ALA A 509 13.25 -9.09 13.08
C ALA A 509 14.14 -8.39 14.14
N PRO A 510 15.49 -8.49 14.06
CA PRO A 510 16.35 -7.74 14.97
C PRO A 510 16.20 -6.23 14.72
N ALA A 511 16.35 -5.44 15.78
CA ALA A 511 16.15 -3.99 15.75
C ALA A 511 17.01 -3.30 14.67
N ARG A 512 16.40 -2.34 13.95
CA ARG A 512 17.03 -1.59 12.85
C ARG A 512 18.34 -0.92 13.29
N ALA A 513 19.43 -1.23 12.60
CA ALA A 513 20.55 -0.31 12.48
C ALA A 513 20.25 0.73 11.35
N PRO A 514 20.45 2.04 11.58
CA PRO A 514 20.23 3.05 10.55
C PRO A 514 21.29 2.98 9.43
N GLY A 515 20.88 3.29 8.19
CA GLY A 515 21.77 3.37 7.00
C GLY A 515 21.54 2.30 5.91
N PHE A 516 21.20 1.06 6.30
CA PHE A 516 21.20 -0.13 5.43
C PHE A 516 20.31 -0.07 4.17
N GLY A 517 19.26 0.77 4.15
CA GLY A 517 18.27 0.82 3.06
C GLY A 517 18.83 1.19 1.68
N THR A 518 20.02 1.80 1.63
CA THR A 518 20.65 2.26 0.38
C THR A 518 21.56 1.20 -0.26
N LEU A 519 22.07 0.25 0.53
CA LEU A 519 22.92 -0.87 0.08
C LEU A 519 22.11 -1.90 -0.74
N ALA A 520 20.95 -2.34 -0.23
CA ALA A 520 20.18 -3.41 -0.87
C ALA A 520 19.63 -3.02 -2.26
N ALA A 521 19.16 -1.78 -2.42
CA ALA A 521 18.58 -1.28 -3.67
C ALA A 521 19.55 -1.31 -4.87
N THR A 522 20.86 -1.24 -4.63
CA THR A 522 21.85 -1.18 -5.72
C THR A 522 22.34 -2.57 -6.14
N VAL A 523 22.27 -3.59 -5.27
CA VAL A 523 22.47 -4.99 -5.69
C VAL A 523 21.34 -5.41 -6.64
N ALA A 524 20.09 -5.00 -6.36
CA ALA A 524 18.97 -5.18 -7.28
C ALA A 524 19.16 -4.44 -8.62
N CYS A 525 19.69 -3.21 -8.60
CA CYS A 525 20.05 -2.50 -9.83
C CYS A 525 21.16 -3.21 -10.63
N GLY A 526 22.15 -3.81 -9.96
CA GLY A 526 23.19 -4.63 -10.59
C GLY A 526 22.60 -5.86 -11.30
N ILE A 527 21.68 -6.56 -10.65
CA ILE A 527 20.93 -7.69 -11.23
C ILE A 527 20.11 -7.25 -12.45
N ALA A 528 19.41 -6.11 -12.37
CA ALA A 528 18.65 -5.54 -13.48
C ALA A 528 19.53 -5.13 -14.68
N LEU A 529 20.72 -4.59 -14.43
CA LEU A 529 21.71 -4.26 -15.46
C LEU A 529 22.29 -5.51 -16.13
N LEU A 530 22.62 -6.54 -15.36
CA LEU A 530 23.06 -7.85 -15.88
C LEU A 530 22.00 -8.50 -16.77
N CYS A 531 20.72 -8.49 -16.35
CA CYS A 531 19.61 -9.02 -17.14
C CYS A 531 19.38 -8.25 -18.45
N ARG A 532 19.64 -6.93 -18.49
CA ARG A 532 19.60 -6.12 -19.71
C ARG A 532 20.77 -6.39 -20.66
N GLY A 533 21.94 -6.80 -20.15
CA GLY A 533 23.14 -7.11 -20.95
C GLY A 533 23.05 -8.40 -21.77
N VAL A 534 22.39 -9.44 -21.24
CA VAL A 534 22.34 -10.79 -21.84
C VAL A 534 21.54 -10.87 -23.16
N ARG A 535 20.81 -9.81 -23.55
CA ARG A 535 20.07 -9.74 -24.83
C ARG A 535 20.76 -8.93 -25.94
N ARG A 536 22.07 -8.67 -25.84
CA ARG A 536 22.90 -8.21 -26.96
C ARG A 536 24.09 -9.14 -27.19
N GLY A 537 23.79 -10.30 -27.78
CA GLY A 537 24.71 -11.21 -28.46
C GLY A 537 24.10 -11.63 -29.79
#